data_AF-A0A4P9YL35-F1
#
_entry.id   AF-A0A4P9YL35-F1
#
_cell.length_a   1.000
_cell.length_b   1.000
_cell.length_c   1.000
_cell.angle_alpha   90.00
_cell.angle_beta   90.00
_cell.angle_gamma   90.00
#
_symmetry.space_group_name_H-M   'P 1'
#
loop_
_entity.id
_entity.type
_entity.pdbx_description
1 polymer ?
#
loop_
_entity_poly.entity_id
_entity_poly.type
_entity_poly.pdbx_seq_one_letter_code
_entity_poly.pdbx_strand_id
1 'polypeptide(L)'
;EYDIKEFIDVKQVHCLNQDAKHTVHNIFKKEGFLKSDCDEQLLINIPFLQNVKLHSIKISGPKGKAPKTIRFYVNRLTMGFDEVDSIEPTQTIQLDEKDIGKVVPLRFVKFQNVHTVVIFIEDNQAGDDETIIENIQIIGQTIQGTNMGDFNKKEEQ
;
A
#
# COMPACT_ATOMS: atom_id res chain seq x y z
N GLU A 1 -11.85 3.30 13.04
CA GLU A 1 -10.89 2.71 12.08
C GLU A 1 -9.58 3.43 12.28
N TYR A 2 -8.48 2.70 12.32
CA TYR A 2 -7.18 3.23 12.73
C TYR A 2 -6.12 2.87 11.69
N ASP A 3 -5.00 3.58 11.69
CA ASP A 3 -3.85 3.20 10.88
C ASP A 3 -3.28 1.88 11.43
N ILE A 4 -3.29 0.83 10.61
CA ILE A 4 -2.81 -0.50 11.01
C ILE A 4 -1.34 -0.71 10.65
N LYS A 5 -0.59 0.37 10.37
CA LYS A 5 0.85 0.33 10.07
C LYS A 5 1.67 -0.38 11.14
N GLU A 6 1.27 -0.32 12.41
CA GLU A 6 1.96 -1.01 13.51
C GLU A 6 1.88 -2.53 13.43
N PHE A 7 0.89 -3.07 12.71
CA PHE A 7 0.73 -4.50 12.49
C PHE A 7 1.41 -4.99 11.21
N ILE A 8 2.02 -4.10 10.43
CA ILE A 8 2.77 -4.47 9.25
C ILE A 8 4.14 -4.99 9.68
N ASP A 9 4.51 -6.16 9.18
CA ASP A 9 5.86 -6.68 9.39
C ASP A 9 6.84 -6.03 8.40
N VAL A 10 7.29 -4.81 8.74
CA VAL A 10 8.20 -4.00 7.91
C VAL A 10 9.51 -4.73 7.55
N LYS A 11 9.89 -5.78 8.30
CA LYS A 11 11.09 -6.58 7.99
C LYS A 11 10.85 -7.56 6.84
N GLN A 12 9.61 -8.05 6.72
CA GLN A 12 9.18 -9.00 5.69
C GLN A 12 8.51 -8.29 4.51
N VAL A 13 8.29 -6.97 4.59
CA VAL A 13 7.85 -6.18 3.44
C VAL A 13 8.89 -6.27 2.34
N HIS A 14 8.42 -6.60 1.14
CA HIS A 14 9.25 -6.66 -0.06
C HIS A 14 8.60 -5.86 -1.16
N CYS A 15 9.40 -5.20 -2.00
CA CYS A 15 8.91 -4.55 -3.19
C CYS A 15 9.76 -4.96 -4.39
N LEU A 16 9.10 -5.30 -5.49
CA LEU A 16 9.71 -5.57 -6.78
C LEU A 16 9.67 -4.29 -7.64
N ASN A 17 10.70 -4.13 -8.46
CA ASN A 17 10.96 -2.94 -9.29
C ASN A 17 11.17 -1.64 -8.50
N GLN A 18 11.58 -1.73 -7.23
CA GLN A 18 12.00 -0.56 -6.45
C GLN A 18 13.45 -0.15 -6.77
N ASP A 19 13.72 1.15 -6.72
CA ASP A 19 15.05 1.74 -6.82
C ASP A 19 15.95 1.31 -5.64
N ALA A 20 17.24 1.12 -5.91
CA ALA A 20 18.20 0.64 -4.92
C ALA A 20 18.39 1.58 -3.72
N LYS A 21 18.18 2.89 -3.89
CA LYS A 21 18.27 3.91 -2.85
C LYS A 21 16.91 4.22 -2.22
N HIS A 22 15.85 4.15 -3.02
CA HIS A 22 14.50 4.56 -2.64
C HIS A 22 13.56 3.35 -2.47
N THR A 23 13.80 2.60 -1.40
CA THR A 23 13.07 1.35 -1.11
C THR A 23 11.77 1.58 -0.36
N VAL A 24 10.89 0.57 -0.37
CA VAL A 24 9.63 0.55 0.38
C VAL A 24 9.84 0.72 1.89
N HIS A 25 11.00 0.35 2.44
CA HIS A 25 11.27 0.56 3.85
C HIS A 25 11.38 2.05 4.22
N ASN A 26 11.76 2.92 3.26
CA ASN A 26 11.89 4.36 3.50
C ASN A 26 10.52 5.00 3.78
N ILE A 27 9.48 4.61 3.03
CA ILE A 27 8.11 5.10 3.25
C ILE A 27 7.54 4.61 4.59
N PHE A 28 7.87 3.38 4.99
CA PHE A 28 7.43 2.85 6.29
C PHE A 28 8.16 3.51 7.46
N LYS A 29 9.45 3.87 7.29
CA LYS A 29 10.23 4.61 8.27
C LYS A 29 9.98 6.12 8.30
N LYS A 30 9.18 6.66 7.36
CA LYS A 30 8.98 8.11 7.11
C LYS A 30 10.32 8.84 6.79
N GLU A 31 11.30 8.13 6.24
CA GLU A 31 12.64 8.66 5.92
C GLU A 31 12.90 8.62 4.40
N GLY A 32 11.95 9.12 3.61
CA GLY A 32 12.09 9.28 2.15
C GLY A 32 10.87 8.82 1.38
N PHE A 33 11.08 8.46 0.12
CA PHE A 33 10.07 8.00 -0.81
C PHE A 33 10.49 6.67 -1.44
N LEU A 34 9.50 5.92 -1.91
CA LEU A 34 9.64 4.76 -2.78
C LEU A 34 9.62 5.27 -4.23
N LYS A 35 10.54 4.78 -5.03
CA LYS A 35 10.64 5.10 -6.46
C LYS A 35 10.82 3.80 -7.24
N SER A 36 10.26 3.73 -8.44
CA SER A 36 10.54 2.63 -9.36
C SER A 36 11.90 2.76 -10.07
N ASP A 37 12.54 1.63 -10.35
CA ASP A 37 13.89 1.60 -10.94
C ASP A 37 13.86 1.58 -12.47
N CYS A 38 13.03 0.71 -13.06
CA CYS A 38 13.05 0.45 -14.51
C CYS A 38 11.84 1.01 -15.26
N ASP A 39 10.65 0.97 -14.66
CA ASP A 39 9.38 1.32 -15.31
C ASP A 39 8.34 1.74 -14.26
N GLU A 40 7.16 2.19 -14.68
CA GLU A 40 6.11 2.69 -13.80
C GLU A 40 5.45 1.61 -12.92
N GLN A 41 5.68 0.33 -13.22
CA GLN A 41 5.05 -0.78 -12.51
C GLN A 41 5.78 -1.10 -11.22
N LEU A 42 5.03 -1.22 -10.13
CA LEU A 42 5.58 -1.53 -8.81
C LEU A 42 4.74 -2.60 -8.15
N LEU A 43 5.41 -3.60 -7.57
CA LEU A 43 4.73 -4.65 -6.81
C LEU A 43 5.22 -4.61 -5.38
N ILE A 44 4.33 -4.28 -4.45
CA ILE A 44 4.63 -4.12 -3.02
C ILE A 44 3.91 -5.22 -2.26
N ASN A 45 4.68 -6.15 -1.68
CA ASN A 45 4.19 -7.19 -0.80
C ASN A 45 4.33 -6.78 0.67
N ILE A 46 3.21 -6.71 1.36
CA ILE A 46 3.05 -6.20 2.72
C ILE A 46 2.42 -7.30 3.58
N PRO A 47 3.23 -8.10 4.30
CA PRO A 47 2.72 -9.04 5.28
C PRO A 47 2.32 -8.32 6.57
N PHE A 48 1.22 -8.78 7.18
CA PHE A 48 0.80 -8.37 8.52
C PHE A 48 1.17 -9.43 9.55
N LEU A 49 1.51 -8.98 10.76
CA LEU A 49 1.82 -9.85 11.90
C LEU A 49 0.59 -10.62 12.42
N GLN A 50 -0.60 -10.09 12.16
CA GLN A 50 -1.86 -10.69 12.52
C GLN A 50 -2.93 -10.34 11.50
N ASN A 51 -4.03 -11.09 11.51
CA ASN A 51 -5.11 -10.89 10.57
C ASN A 51 -5.84 -9.56 10.83
N VAL A 52 -5.92 -8.74 9.78
CA VAL A 52 -6.52 -7.41 9.80
C VAL A 52 -7.70 -7.31 8.84
N LYS A 53 -8.50 -6.29 9.07
CA LYS A 53 -9.59 -5.84 8.21
C LYS A 53 -9.19 -4.52 7.57
N LEU A 54 -9.15 -4.46 6.25
CA LEU A 54 -8.86 -3.23 5.52
C LEU A 54 -10.17 -2.55 5.19
N HIS A 55 -10.26 -1.25 5.45
CA HIS A 55 -11.42 -0.48 5.07
C HIS A 55 -11.08 0.59 4.05
N SER A 56 -9.97 1.30 4.25
CA SER A 56 -9.55 2.37 3.36
C SER A 56 -8.03 2.39 3.23
N ILE A 57 -7.54 2.99 2.16
CA ILE A 57 -6.11 3.21 1.94
C ILE A 57 -5.87 4.65 1.54
N LYS A 58 -4.74 5.21 1.94
CA LYS A 58 -4.31 6.55 1.53
C LYS A 58 -2.92 6.43 0.96
N ILE A 59 -2.77 6.91 -0.27
CA ILE A 59 -1.49 6.90 -0.96
C ILE A 59 -1.16 8.35 -1.31
N SER A 60 0.01 8.79 -0.89
CA SER A 60 0.55 10.12 -1.18
C SER A 60 1.77 9.99 -2.08
N GLY A 61 1.90 10.90 -3.03
CA GLY A 61 3.07 11.03 -3.88
C GLY A 61 3.08 12.37 -4.60
N PRO A 62 4.19 12.70 -5.28
CA PRO A 62 4.30 13.93 -6.05
C PRO A 62 3.32 13.94 -7.22
N LYS A 63 2.84 15.14 -7.59
CA LYS A 63 1.93 15.32 -8.73
C LYS A 63 2.60 14.82 -10.02
N GLY A 64 1.86 14.06 -10.81
CA GLY A 64 2.32 13.46 -12.06
C GLY A 64 2.94 12.07 -11.91
N LYS A 65 3.85 11.86 -10.95
CA LYS A 65 4.51 10.56 -10.72
C LYS A 65 3.78 9.65 -9.73
N ALA A 66 2.68 10.11 -9.13
CA ALA A 66 1.86 9.29 -8.25
C ALA A 66 1.16 8.15 -9.03
N PRO A 67 0.85 7.02 -8.38
CA PRO A 67 0.16 5.91 -9.02
C PRO A 67 -1.27 6.28 -9.41
N LYS A 68 -1.74 5.73 -10.53
CA LYS A 68 -3.09 5.90 -11.07
C LYS A 68 -3.89 4.62 -10.93
N THR A 69 -3.45 3.54 -11.56
CA THR A 69 -4.14 2.25 -11.51
C THR A 69 -3.46 1.37 -10.46
N ILE A 70 -4.23 0.94 -9.45
CA ILE A 70 -3.72 0.10 -8.36
C ILE A 70 -4.60 -1.13 -8.20
N ARG A 71 -3.97 -2.30 -8.22
CA ARG A 71 -4.58 -3.60 -8.03
C ARG A 71 -4.16 -4.17 -6.68
N PHE A 72 -5.13 -4.62 -5.90
CA PHE A 72 -4.90 -5.24 -4.60
C PHE A 72 -5.12 -6.75 -4.66
N TYR A 73 -4.22 -7.49 -4.04
CA TYR A 73 -4.34 -8.93 -3.82
C TYR A 73 -4.14 -9.22 -2.35
N VAL A 74 -4.91 -10.14 -1.79
CA VAL A 74 -4.79 -10.49 -0.38
C VAL A 74 -4.68 -11.98 -0.14
N ASN A 75 -4.12 -12.33 1.01
CA ASN A 75 -3.88 -13.71 1.45
C ASN A 75 -3.00 -14.51 0.47
N ARG A 76 -1.98 -13.84 -0.06
CA ARG A 76 -0.93 -14.43 -0.90
C ARG A 76 0.41 -14.23 -0.21
N LEU A 77 1.26 -15.25 -0.21
CA LEU A 77 2.56 -15.21 0.48
C LEU A 77 3.53 -14.25 -0.21
N THR A 78 3.64 -14.38 -1.53
CA THR A 78 4.44 -13.55 -2.42
C THR A 78 3.78 -13.58 -3.79
N MET A 79 3.78 -12.47 -4.52
CA MET A 79 3.44 -12.48 -5.95
C MET A 79 4.57 -11.88 -6.77
N GLY A 80 4.81 -12.46 -7.94
CA GLY A 80 5.60 -11.86 -9.01
C GLY A 80 4.71 -11.16 -10.05
N PHE A 81 5.35 -10.45 -10.98
CA PHE A 81 4.66 -9.80 -12.09
C PHE A 81 3.87 -10.80 -12.96
N ASP A 82 4.42 -11.98 -13.25
CA ASP A 82 3.71 -13.04 -14.00
C ASP A 82 2.40 -13.50 -13.35
N GLU A 83 2.34 -13.48 -12.01
CA GLU A 83 1.14 -13.88 -11.28
C GLU A 83 0.07 -12.78 -11.27
N VAL A 84 0.48 -11.51 -11.32
CA VAL A 84 -0.45 -10.36 -11.37
C VAL A 84 -1.32 -10.38 -12.63
N ASP A 85 -0.79 -10.81 -13.76
CA ASP A 85 -1.54 -10.94 -15.00
C ASP A 85 -2.43 -12.19 -15.03
N SER A 86 -2.02 -13.25 -14.33
CA SER A 86 -2.74 -14.52 -14.31
C SER A 86 -3.87 -14.58 -13.26
N ILE A 87 -3.75 -13.81 -12.18
CA ILE A 87 -4.67 -13.84 -11.05
C ILE A 87 -5.56 -12.61 -11.07
N GLU A 88 -6.86 -12.81 -10.85
CA GLU A 88 -7.78 -11.68 -10.72
C GLU A 88 -7.52 -10.89 -9.42
N PRO A 89 -7.38 -9.55 -9.50
CA PRO A 89 -7.23 -8.72 -8.32
C PRO A 89 -8.48 -8.78 -7.44
N THR A 90 -8.24 -8.78 -6.13
CA THR A 90 -9.32 -8.73 -5.14
C THR A 90 -10.15 -7.45 -5.34
N GLN A 91 -9.45 -6.34 -5.57
CA GLN A 91 -10.03 -5.08 -5.97
C GLN A 91 -9.02 -4.28 -6.80
N THR A 92 -9.52 -3.62 -7.83
CA THR A 92 -8.79 -2.58 -8.57
C THR A 92 -9.39 -1.23 -8.22
N ILE A 93 -8.52 -0.24 -7.96
CA ILE A 93 -8.90 1.15 -7.82
C ILE A 93 -8.17 1.98 -8.86
N GLN A 94 -8.84 3.01 -9.35
CA GLN A 94 -8.23 4.07 -10.12
C GLN A 94 -8.23 5.32 -9.25
N LEU A 95 -7.04 5.80 -8.92
CA LEU A 95 -6.84 7.06 -8.25
C LEU A 95 -6.82 8.16 -9.31
N ASP A 96 -7.50 9.27 -9.03
CA ASP A 96 -7.30 10.51 -9.78
C ASP A 96 -6.28 11.40 -9.04
N GLU A 97 -5.76 12.43 -9.71
CA GLU A 97 -4.87 13.44 -9.10
C GLU A 97 -5.46 14.08 -7.83
N LYS A 98 -6.79 14.16 -7.74
CA LYS A 98 -7.52 14.72 -6.59
C LYS A 98 -7.56 13.77 -5.38
N ASP A 99 -7.32 12.48 -5.60
CA ASP A 99 -7.38 11.41 -4.60
C ASP A 99 -5.99 11.05 -4.07
N ILE A 100 -4.93 11.50 -4.75
CA ILE A 100 -3.56 11.44 -4.22
C ILE A 100 -3.49 12.25 -2.93
N GLY A 101 -3.08 11.60 -1.84
CA GLY A 101 -3.05 12.15 -0.50
C GLY A 101 -4.39 12.13 0.24
N LYS A 102 -5.45 11.55 -0.34
CA LYS A 102 -6.74 11.34 0.33
C LYS A 102 -6.98 9.88 0.66
N VAL A 103 -7.87 9.68 1.63
CA VAL A 103 -8.31 8.36 2.05
C VAL A 103 -9.31 7.84 1.02
N VAL A 104 -8.94 6.75 0.34
CA VAL A 104 -9.76 6.07 -0.65
C VAL A 104 -10.38 4.82 -0.02
N PRO A 105 -11.72 4.71 0.01
CA PRO A 105 -12.39 3.56 0.59
C PRO A 105 -12.19 2.32 -0.29
N LEU A 106 -11.81 1.21 0.35
CA LEU A 106 -11.76 -0.12 -0.24
C LEU A 106 -13.05 -0.88 0.08
N ARG A 107 -13.30 -1.98 -0.62
CA ARG A 107 -14.43 -2.88 -0.37
C ARG A 107 -14.12 -3.75 0.85
N PHE A 108 -14.35 -3.20 2.03
CA PHE A 108 -14.10 -3.86 3.32
C PHE A 108 -14.66 -5.29 3.41
N VAL A 109 -15.76 -5.60 2.69
CA VAL A 109 -16.36 -6.95 2.61
C VAL A 109 -15.40 -8.01 2.05
N LYS A 110 -14.52 -7.64 1.11
CA LYS A 110 -13.50 -8.54 0.55
C LYS A 110 -12.25 -8.59 1.42
N PHE A 111 -12.06 -7.59 2.27
CA PHE A 111 -10.90 -7.45 3.14
C PHE A 111 -11.25 -7.68 4.61
N GLN A 112 -12.09 -8.67 4.91
CA GLN A 112 -12.46 -9.03 6.30
C GLN A 112 -11.42 -9.87 7.02
N ASN A 113 -10.56 -10.56 6.28
CA ASN A 113 -9.55 -11.43 6.86
C ASN A 113 -8.30 -11.41 5.99
N VAL A 114 -7.39 -10.49 6.29
CA VAL A 114 -6.21 -10.23 5.48
C VAL A 114 -4.96 -10.49 6.31
N HIS A 115 -4.16 -11.46 5.89
CA HIS A 115 -2.85 -11.74 6.47
C HIS A 115 -1.72 -11.05 5.71
N THR A 116 -1.85 -10.95 4.39
CA THR A 116 -0.85 -10.32 3.52
C THR A 116 -1.59 -9.53 2.45
N VAL A 117 -1.08 -8.34 2.13
CA VAL A 117 -1.53 -7.48 1.02
C VAL A 117 -0.42 -7.39 0.00
N VAL A 118 -0.76 -7.61 -1.26
CA VAL A 118 0.08 -7.20 -2.38
C VAL A 118 -0.61 -6.02 -3.07
N ILE A 119 0.13 -4.93 -3.21
CA ILE A 119 -0.27 -3.73 -3.95
C ILE A 119 0.52 -3.74 -5.25
N PHE A 120 -0.17 -3.89 -6.36
CA PHE A 120 0.41 -3.76 -7.68
C PHE A 120 -0.01 -2.43 -8.30
N ILE A 121 0.95 -1.65 -8.74
CA ILE A 121 0.74 -0.42 -9.48
C ILE A 121 1.02 -0.72 -10.94
N GLU A 122 0.04 -0.40 -11.79
CA GLU A 122 0.10 -0.65 -13.23
C GLU A 122 0.51 0.60 -14.01
N ASP A 123 -0.04 1.75 -13.63
CA ASP A 123 0.20 3.04 -14.29
C ASP A 123 0.36 4.15 -13.26
N ASN A 124 0.97 5.26 -13.67
CA ASN A 124 0.99 6.53 -12.94
C ASN A 124 0.09 7.61 -13.59
N GLN A 125 -0.03 8.77 -12.94
CA GLN A 125 -0.94 9.83 -13.37
C GLN A 125 -0.51 10.49 -14.68
N ALA A 126 0.78 10.74 -14.87
CA ALA A 126 1.32 11.49 -16.01
C ALA A 126 1.77 10.62 -17.20
N GLY A 127 1.75 9.29 -17.08
CA GLY A 127 2.37 8.38 -18.04
C GLY A 127 3.89 8.55 -18.08
N ASP A 128 4.50 8.84 -16.93
CA ASP A 128 5.95 8.97 -16.76
C ASP A 128 6.58 7.57 -16.69
N ASP A 129 7.87 7.43 -16.97
CA ASP A 129 8.54 6.11 -16.86
C ASP A 129 8.78 5.69 -15.40
N GLU A 130 8.59 6.61 -14.44
CA GLU A 130 8.89 6.38 -13.03
C GLU A 130 7.70 6.70 -12.13
N THR A 131 7.36 5.76 -11.25
CA THR A 131 6.34 5.95 -10.21
C THR A 131 7.01 6.29 -8.88
N ILE A 132 6.52 7.35 -8.22
CA ILE A 132 7.02 7.78 -6.90
C ILE A 132 5.87 7.77 -5.89
N ILE A 133 6.12 7.14 -4.75
CA ILE A 133 5.21 7.06 -3.62
C ILE A 133 5.94 7.58 -2.37
N GLU A 134 5.41 8.61 -1.76
CA GLU A 134 5.98 9.20 -0.55
C GLU A 134 5.44 8.54 0.72
N ASN A 135 4.16 8.19 0.73
CA ASN A 135 3.53 7.61 1.91
C ASN A 135 2.38 6.67 1.53
N ILE A 136 2.29 5.55 2.24
CA ILE A 136 1.17 4.61 2.16
C ILE A 136 0.64 4.44 3.59
N GLN A 137 -0.61 4.83 3.80
CA GLN A 137 -1.33 4.58 5.04
C GLN A 137 -2.46 3.59 4.78
N ILE A 138 -2.51 2.55 5.59
CA ILE A 138 -3.50 1.50 5.48
C ILE A 138 -4.43 1.62 6.67
N ILE A 139 -5.70 1.94 6.41
CA ILE A 139 -6.69 2.21 7.46
C ILE A 139 -7.60 1.00 7.60
N GLY A 140 -7.70 0.51 8.82
CA GLY A 140 -8.40 -0.72 9.12
C GLY A 140 -8.57 -0.97 10.61
N GLN A 141 -8.74 -2.24 10.94
CA GLN A 141 -8.80 -2.73 12.32
C GLN A 141 -8.34 -4.19 12.38
N THR A 142 -7.86 -4.63 13.53
CA THR A 142 -7.45 -6.02 13.75
C THR A 142 -8.68 -6.90 13.97
N ILE A 143 -8.61 -8.19 13.62
CA ILE A 143 -9.74 -9.11 13.82
C ILE A 143 -9.89 -9.47 15.30
N GLN A 144 -8.78 -9.67 16.00
CA GLN A 144 -8.78 -9.78 17.45
C GLN A 144 -8.76 -8.37 18.03
N GLY A 145 -9.76 -8.04 18.84
CA GLY A 145 -10.04 -6.70 19.37
C GLY A 145 -9.00 -6.21 20.37
N THR A 146 -7.75 -6.06 19.95
CA THR A 146 -6.75 -5.30 20.71
C THR A 146 -7.14 -3.83 20.58
N ASN A 147 -7.69 -3.30 21.66
CA ASN A 147 -8.24 -1.95 21.77
C ASN A 147 -7.14 -0.91 21.47
N MET A 148 -7.10 -0.35 20.27
CA MET A 148 -6.14 0.66 19.83
C MET A 148 -6.55 2.09 20.28
N GLY A 149 -7.27 2.21 21.39
CA GLY A 149 -7.67 3.50 21.97
C GLY A 149 -6.51 4.30 22.58
N ASP A 150 -5.33 3.67 22.74
CA ASP A 150 -4.21 4.23 23.51
C ASP A 150 -3.13 4.96 22.67
N PHE A 151 -3.11 4.83 21.34
CA PHE A 151 -1.96 5.29 20.55
C PHE A 151 -2.14 6.63 19.82
N ASN A 152 -3.35 7.18 19.72
CA ASN A 152 -3.57 8.42 18.95
C ASN A 152 -3.40 9.72 19.76
N LYS A 153 -2.44 9.77 20.68
CA LYS A 153 -2.16 10.97 21.50
C LYS A 153 -0.89 11.74 21.10
N LYS A 154 -0.40 11.56 19.88
CA LYS A 154 0.76 12.30 19.37
C LYS A 154 0.61 12.67 17.90
N GLU A 155 -0.15 13.71 17.60
CA GLU A 155 0.13 14.60 16.47
C GLU A 155 -0.69 15.91 16.64
N GLU A 156 -0.36 16.68 17.67
CA GLU A 156 -0.57 18.14 17.70
C GLU A 156 0.67 18.77 18.34
N GLN A 157 1.55 19.33 17.51
CA GLN A 157 2.49 20.40 17.84
C GLN A 157 2.39 21.47 16.77
#